data_AF-A0A7V9PMQ8-F1
#
_entry.id   AF-A0A7V9PMQ8-F1
#
_cell.length_a   1.000
_cell.length_b   1.000
_cell.length_c   1.000
_cell.angle_alpha   90.00
_cell.angle_beta   90.00
_cell.angle_gamma   90.00
#
_symmetry.space_group_name_H-M   'P 1'
#
loop_
_entity.id
_entity.type
_entity.pdbx_description
1 polymer ?
#
loop_
_entity_poly.entity_id
_entity_poly.type
_entity_poly.pdbx_seq_one_letter_code
_entity_poly.pdbx_strand_id
1 'polypeptide(L)'
;MGALTPWPAEELVAQLRAQGSRYHDLHPFHVRMDTGELTREELRRWVANRFCYQRCIPIKDAAILSNCPEIEVRRAWIKRIIDHDGTSAGTGGIESWLRLGEALGVPRDELLSERRVLPAVRYAVDAYVN
;
A
#
# COMPACT_ATOMS: atom_id res chain seq x y z
N MET A 1 33.39 10.57 16.45
CA MET A 1 32.80 9.87 15.28
C MET A 1 33.01 10.77 14.08
N GLY A 2 33.78 10.33 13.08
CA GLY A 2 34.04 11.15 11.88
C GLY A 2 32.75 11.43 11.13
N ALA A 3 32.63 12.63 10.54
CA ALA A 3 31.48 12.98 9.73
C ALA A 3 31.36 12.02 8.54
N LEU A 4 30.18 11.41 8.37
CA LEU A 4 29.89 10.56 7.22
C LEU A 4 29.84 11.45 5.97
N THR A 5 30.63 11.11 4.95
CA THR A 5 30.54 11.77 3.64
C THR A 5 29.24 11.35 2.95
N PRO A 6 28.39 12.28 2.50
CA PRO A 6 27.19 11.94 1.74
C PRO A 6 27.56 11.23 0.43
N TRP A 7 26.78 10.21 0.05
CA TRP A 7 26.94 9.56 -1.23
C TRP A 7 26.64 10.51 -2.40
N PRO A 8 27.36 10.38 -3.53
CA PRO A 8 26.92 10.93 -4.82
C PRO A 8 25.51 10.43 -5.17
N ALA A 9 24.75 11.22 -5.94
CA ALA A 9 23.36 10.92 -6.26
C ALA A 9 23.17 9.53 -6.91
N GLU A 10 24.05 9.15 -7.84
CA GLU A 10 24.00 7.84 -8.51
C GLU A 10 24.24 6.69 -7.54
N GLU A 11 25.20 6.86 -6.62
CA GLU A 11 25.48 5.86 -5.59
C GLU A 11 24.30 5.74 -4.62
N LEU A 12 23.72 6.86 -4.17
CA LEU A 12 22.52 6.84 -3.33
C LEU A 12 21.37 6.08 -4.01
N VAL A 13 21.12 6.32 -5.30
CA VAL A 13 20.08 5.62 -6.07
C VAL A 13 20.41 4.12 -6.16
N ALA A 14 21.67 3.75 -6.40
CA ALA A 14 22.08 2.35 -6.42
C ALA A 14 21.83 1.66 -5.06
N GLN A 15 22.16 2.33 -3.96
CA GLN A 15 21.93 1.81 -2.60
C GLN A 15 20.44 1.66 -2.29
N LEU A 16 19.59 2.61 -2.71
CA LEU A 16 18.14 2.49 -2.58
C LEU A 16 17.57 1.32 -3.39
N ARG A 17 18.02 1.14 -4.63
CA ARG A 17 17.61 0.00 -5.48
C ARG A 17 18.05 -1.34 -4.92
N ALA A 18 19.22 -1.41 -4.27
CA ALA A 18 19.71 -2.63 -3.64
C ALA A 18 18.79 -3.14 -2.50
N GLN A 19 18.01 -2.25 -1.87
CA GLN A 19 16.98 -2.66 -0.89
C GLN A 19 15.83 -3.44 -1.52
N GLY A 20 15.71 -3.48 -2.86
CA GLY A 20 14.73 -4.31 -3.57
C GLY A 20 14.82 -5.80 -3.24
N SER A 21 15.99 -6.29 -2.81
CA SER A 21 16.16 -7.65 -2.28
C SER A 21 15.33 -7.96 -1.03
N ARG A 22 14.73 -6.94 -0.40
CA ARG A 22 13.85 -7.04 0.77
C ARG A 22 12.39 -6.77 0.42
N TYR A 23 12.07 -6.58 -0.85
CA TYR A 23 10.71 -6.31 -1.30
C TYR A 23 9.84 -7.57 -1.23
N HIS A 24 8.53 -7.39 -1.11
CA HIS A 24 7.62 -8.47 -0.71
C HIS A 24 7.29 -9.45 -1.84
N ASP A 25 7.73 -9.19 -3.06
CA ASP A 25 7.55 -10.05 -4.22
C ASP A 25 8.30 -11.38 -4.04
N LEU A 26 9.40 -11.32 -3.29
CA LEU A 26 10.21 -12.47 -2.87
C LEU A 26 9.63 -13.22 -1.67
N HIS A 27 8.58 -12.70 -1.01
CA HIS A 27 8.00 -13.39 0.15
C HIS A 27 7.29 -14.68 -0.30
N PRO A 28 7.42 -15.82 0.43
CA PRO A 28 6.84 -17.10 0.00
C PRO A 28 5.34 -17.04 -0.31
N PHE A 29 4.58 -16.24 0.44
CA PHE A 29 3.15 -16.02 0.15
C PHE A 29 2.91 -15.36 -1.22
N HIS A 30 3.73 -14.37 -1.61
CA HIS A 30 3.61 -13.72 -2.91
C HIS A 30 4.04 -14.66 -4.04
N VAL A 31 5.14 -15.38 -3.88
CA VAL A 31 5.59 -16.38 -4.85
C VAL A 31 4.50 -17.42 -5.12
N ARG A 32 3.88 -17.98 -4.08
CA ARG A 32 2.74 -18.91 -4.22
C ARG A 32 1.53 -18.29 -4.92
N MET A 33 1.29 -16.99 -4.74
CA MET A 33 0.20 -16.28 -5.42
C MET A 33 0.48 -16.17 -6.91
N ASP A 34 1.70 -15.77 -7.27
CA ASP A 34 2.13 -15.58 -8.65
C ASP A 34 2.22 -16.91 -9.42
N THR A 35 2.63 -17.99 -8.74
CA THR A 35 2.67 -19.35 -9.33
C THR A 35 1.30 -20.03 -9.37
N GLY A 36 0.23 -19.40 -8.87
CA GLY A 36 -1.13 -19.93 -8.90
C GLY A 36 -1.41 -21.03 -7.87
N GLU A 37 -0.59 -21.15 -6.83
CA GLU A 37 -0.68 -22.20 -5.80
C GLU A 37 -1.56 -21.81 -4.60
N LEU A 38 -1.98 -20.55 -4.50
CA LEU A 38 -2.90 -20.15 -3.44
C LEU A 38 -4.29 -20.73 -3.67
N THR A 39 -4.87 -21.25 -2.59
CA THR A 39 -6.28 -21.64 -2.57
C THR A 39 -7.19 -20.40 -2.67
N ARG A 40 -8.45 -20.62 -3.04
CA ARG A 40 -9.47 -19.57 -3.04
C ARG A 40 -9.62 -18.89 -1.67
N GLU A 41 -9.52 -19.65 -0.58
CA GLU A 41 -9.61 -19.08 0.78
C GLU A 41 -8.41 -18.19 1.08
N GLU A 42 -7.19 -18.59 0.70
CA GLU A 42 -5.99 -17.78 0.89
C GLU A 42 -6.05 -16.47 0.08
N LEU A 43 -6.55 -16.50 -1.17
CA LEU A 43 -6.77 -15.29 -1.97
C LEU A 43 -7.81 -14.35 -1.33
N ARG A 44 -8.91 -14.89 -0.80
CA ARG A 44 -9.92 -14.11 -0.06
C ARG A 44 -9.34 -13.47 1.19
N ARG A 45 -8.52 -14.21 1.94
CA ARG A 45 -7.83 -13.68 3.13
C ARG A 45 -6.84 -12.59 2.75
N TRP A 46 -6.08 -12.79 1.68
CA TRP A 46 -5.15 -11.81 1.16
C TRP A 46 -5.85 -10.51 0.76
N VAL A 47 -6.92 -10.56 -0.05
CA VAL A 47 -7.61 -9.33 -0.50
C VAL A 47 -8.25 -8.59 0.67
N ALA A 48 -8.84 -9.31 1.64
CA ALA A 48 -9.43 -8.70 2.84
C ALA A 48 -8.40 -7.96 3.71
N ASN A 49 -7.18 -8.49 3.80
CA ASN A 49 -6.11 -7.87 4.57
C ASN A 49 -5.39 -6.76 3.79
N ARG A 50 -5.13 -6.97 2.50
CA ARG A 50 -4.49 -5.96 1.64
C ARG A 50 -5.37 -4.76 1.44
N PHE A 51 -6.69 -4.91 1.42
CA PHE A 51 -7.62 -3.78 1.31
C PHE A 51 -7.42 -2.75 2.44
N CYS A 52 -7.15 -3.19 3.67
CA CYS A 52 -6.81 -2.28 4.79
C CYS A 52 -5.59 -1.42 4.47
N TYR A 53 -4.50 -2.02 3.97
CA TYR A 53 -3.32 -1.27 3.53
C TYR A 53 -3.67 -0.25 2.43
N GLN A 54 -4.50 -0.63 1.45
CA GLN A 54 -4.88 0.26 0.35
C GLN A 54 -5.66 1.49 0.85
N ARG A 55 -6.59 1.29 1.79
CA ARG A 55 -7.35 2.38 2.43
C ARG A 55 -6.46 3.35 3.20
N CYS A 56 -5.35 2.87 3.75
CA CYS A 56 -4.43 3.70 4.52
C CYS A 56 -3.49 4.55 3.64
N ILE A 57 -3.28 4.20 2.36
CA ILE A 57 -2.41 4.97 1.46
C ILE A 57 -2.83 6.45 1.35
N PRO A 58 -4.08 6.81 1.01
CA PRO A 58 -4.48 8.21 0.91
C PRO A 58 -4.39 8.95 2.24
N ILE A 59 -4.61 8.27 3.38
CA ILE A 59 -4.46 8.85 4.72
C ILE A 59 -2.99 9.19 5.01
N LYS A 60 -2.09 8.24 4.76
CA LYS A 60 -0.64 8.44 4.89
C LYS A 60 -0.15 9.54 3.94
N ASP A 61 -0.62 9.56 2.69
CA ASP A 61 -0.25 10.61 1.72
C ASP A 61 -0.77 11.99 2.14
N ALA A 62 -1.95 12.07 2.78
CA ALA A 62 -2.46 13.31 3.36
C ALA A 62 -1.59 13.79 4.54
N ALA A 63 -1.10 12.87 5.38
CA ALA A 63 -0.15 13.21 6.44
C ALA A 63 1.15 13.81 5.88
N ILE A 64 1.70 13.24 4.80
CA ILE A 64 2.85 13.82 4.09
C ILE A 64 2.54 15.24 3.59
N LEU A 65 1.40 15.43 2.94
CA LEU A 65 0.97 16.75 2.45
C LEU A 65 0.83 17.79 3.57
N SER A 66 0.28 17.39 4.72
CA SER A 66 0.08 18.28 5.87
C SER A 66 1.40 18.80 6.46
N ASN A 67 2.46 18.01 6.33
CA ASN A 67 3.80 18.33 6.84
C ASN A 67 4.72 18.95 5.76
N CYS A 68 4.25 19.15 4.52
CA CYS A 68 5.08 19.61 3.40
C CYS A 68 4.83 21.10 3.11
N PRO A 69 5.79 22.01 3.37
CA PRO A 69 5.62 23.44 3.10
C PRO A 69 5.70 23.79 1.60
N GLU A 70 6.30 22.93 0.77
CA GLU A 70 6.59 23.18 -0.64
C GLU A 70 5.37 22.97 -1.55
N ILE A 71 4.87 24.05 -2.15
CA ILE A 71 3.64 24.05 -2.98
C ILE A 71 3.77 23.09 -4.17
N GLU A 72 4.90 23.11 -4.89
CA GLU A 72 5.07 22.27 -6.08
C GLU A 72 5.11 20.77 -5.73
N VAL A 73 5.68 20.41 -4.59
CA VAL A 73 5.63 19.03 -4.08
C VAL A 73 4.19 18.65 -3.76
N ARG A 74 3.43 19.51 -3.06
CA ARG A 74 2.02 19.23 -2.74
C ARG A 74 1.16 19.05 -4.00
N ARG A 75 1.36 19.88 -5.02
CA ARG A 75 0.66 19.77 -6.32
C ARG A 75 0.93 18.45 -7.02
N ALA A 76 2.16 17.94 -6.96
CA ALA A 76 2.49 16.64 -7.52
C ALA A 76 1.95 15.49 -6.65
N TRP A 77 2.02 15.62 -5.33
CA TRP A 77 1.70 14.53 -4.39
C TRP A 77 0.19 14.28 -4.26
N ILE A 78 -0.65 15.32 -4.34
CA ILE A 78 -2.11 15.20 -4.22
C ILE A 78 -2.72 14.24 -5.25
N LYS A 79 -2.07 14.06 -6.40
CA LYS A 79 -2.50 13.09 -7.41
C LYS A 79 -2.60 11.67 -6.85
N ARG A 80 -1.74 11.27 -5.90
CA ARG A 80 -1.78 9.95 -5.29
C ARG A 80 -3.09 9.70 -4.53
N ILE A 81 -3.56 10.71 -3.79
CA ILE A 81 -4.85 10.64 -3.09
C ILE A 81 -5.99 10.55 -4.11
N ILE A 82 -5.97 11.41 -5.15
CA ILE A 82 -7.00 11.41 -6.21
C ILE A 82 -7.04 10.05 -6.93
N ASP A 83 -5.89 9.44 -7.21
CA ASP A 83 -5.83 8.14 -7.87
C ASP A 83 -6.40 7.01 -6.99
N HIS A 84 -6.23 7.09 -5.67
CA HIS A 84 -6.78 6.12 -4.71
C HIS A 84 -8.27 6.34 -4.42
N ASP A 85 -8.67 7.56 -4.07
CA ASP A 85 -10.03 7.90 -3.63
C ASP A 85 -10.98 8.13 -4.80
N GLY A 86 -10.44 8.49 -5.97
CA GLY A 86 -11.23 9.00 -7.07
C GLY A 86 -11.70 10.44 -6.83
N THR A 87 -12.45 10.98 -7.79
CA THR A 87 -13.07 12.33 -7.69
C THR A 87 -14.59 12.27 -7.57
N SER A 88 -15.17 11.07 -7.66
CA SER A 88 -16.60 10.82 -7.50
C SER A 88 -16.85 9.42 -6.91
N ALA A 89 -18.06 9.19 -6.40
CA ALA A 89 -18.44 7.88 -5.89
C ALA A 89 -18.23 6.76 -6.93
N GLY A 90 -17.69 5.63 -6.50
CA GLY A 90 -17.44 4.47 -7.36
C GLY A 90 -16.27 4.65 -8.35
N THR A 91 -15.34 5.55 -8.07
CA THR A 91 -14.10 5.74 -8.84
C THR A 91 -12.85 5.55 -7.95
N GLY A 92 -11.67 5.53 -8.54
CA GLY A 92 -10.41 5.41 -7.81
C GLY A 92 -9.94 3.98 -7.54
N GLY A 93 -8.71 3.86 -7.06
CA GLY A 93 -8.06 2.60 -6.71
C GLY A 93 -8.77 1.84 -5.58
N ILE A 94 -9.36 2.53 -4.59
CA ILE A 94 -10.13 1.88 -3.52
C ILE A 94 -11.34 1.14 -4.09
N GLU A 95 -12.05 1.75 -5.03
CA GLU A 95 -13.17 1.08 -5.70
C GLU A 95 -12.69 -0.13 -6.52
N SER A 96 -11.56 0.00 -7.23
CA SER A 96 -10.96 -1.14 -7.94
C SER A 96 -10.63 -2.32 -7.02
N TRP A 97 -10.16 -2.05 -5.80
CA TRP A 97 -9.91 -3.08 -4.80
C TRP A 97 -11.19 -3.71 -4.23
N LEU A 98 -12.26 -2.92 -4.07
CA LEU A 98 -13.56 -3.45 -3.66
C LEU A 98 -14.10 -4.42 -4.73
N ARG A 99 -14.02 -4.05 -6.01
CA ARG A 99 -14.39 -4.92 -7.14
C ARG A 99 -13.53 -6.18 -7.23
N LEU A 100 -12.23 -6.09 -6.93
CA LEU A 100 -11.35 -7.26 -6.84
C LEU A 100 -11.81 -8.23 -5.73
N GLY A 101 -12.20 -7.69 -4.57
CA GLY A 101 -12.77 -8.49 -3.49
C GLY A 101 -14.04 -9.22 -3.90
N GLU A 102 -14.98 -8.50 -4.52
CA GLU A 102 -16.23 -9.06 -5.02
C GLU A 102 -15.98 -10.18 -6.04
N ALA A 103 -15.03 -9.97 -6.98
CA ALA A 103 -14.62 -10.99 -7.95
C ALA A 103 -14.01 -12.25 -7.30
N LEU A 104 -13.32 -12.08 -6.17
CA LEU A 104 -12.81 -13.19 -5.36
C LEU A 104 -13.89 -13.81 -4.44
N GLY A 105 -15.09 -13.22 -4.39
CA GLY A 105 -16.23 -13.66 -3.59
C GLY A 105 -16.18 -13.21 -2.13
N VAL A 106 -15.54 -12.07 -1.84
CA VAL A 106 -15.62 -11.38 -0.56
C VAL A 106 -16.62 -10.22 -0.70
N PRO A 107 -17.71 -10.20 0.09
CA PRO A 107 -18.69 -9.11 0.01
C PRO A 107 -18.08 -7.73 0.33
N ARG A 108 -18.62 -6.69 -0.31
CA ARG A 108 -18.18 -5.30 -0.12
C ARG A 108 -18.26 -4.85 1.34
N ASP A 109 -19.34 -5.19 2.04
CA ASP A 109 -19.52 -4.87 3.46
C ASP A 109 -18.47 -5.57 4.34
N GLU A 110 -18.04 -6.77 3.96
CA GLU A 110 -16.99 -7.51 4.67
C GLU A 110 -15.65 -6.78 4.58
N LEU A 111 -15.26 -6.35 3.36
CA LEU A 111 -14.06 -5.54 3.15
C LEU A 111 -14.11 -4.23 3.92
N LEU A 112 -15.22 -3.49 3.82
CA LEU A 112 -15.39 -2.20 4.49
C LEU A 112 -15.41 -2.31 6.02
N SER A 113 -15.94 -3.40 6.56
CA SER A 113 -16.00 -3.63 8.01
C SER A 113 -14.65 -3.95 8.64
N GLU A 114 -13.65 -4.35 7.84
CA GLU A 114 -12.31 -4.76 8.29
C GLU A 114 -12.29 -5.89 9.34
N ARG A 115 -13.41 -6.58 9.58
CA ARG A 115 -13.54 -7.63 10.62
C ARG A 115 -12.62 -8.83 10.41
N ARG A 116 -12.09 -9.01 9.20
CA ARG A 116 -11.15 -10.09 8.81
C ARG A 116 -9.69 -9.64 8.79
N VAL A 117 -9.42 -8.36 9.06
CA VAL A 117 -8.04 -7.84 9.08
C VAL A 117 -7.34 -8.40 10.30
N LEU A 118 -6.20 -9.05 10.07
CA LEU A 118 -5.39 -9.64 11.13
C LEU A 118 -4.77 -8.52 11.99
N PRO A 119 -4.66 -8.72 13.32
CA PRO A 119 -4.05 -7.72 14.19
C PRO A 119 -2.65 -7.30 13.74
N ALA A 120 -1.80 -8.26 13.34
CA ALA A 120 -0.45 -7.97 12.85
C ALA A 120 -0.44 -7.12 11.56
N VAL A 121 -1.42 -7.33 10.67
CA VAL A 121 -1.60 -6.48 9.48
C VAL A 121 -1.98 -5.08 9.89
N ARG A 122 -2.95 -4.92 10.79
CA ARG A 122 -3.36 -3.60 11.29
C ARG A 122 -2.19 -2.87 11.94
N TYR A 123 -1.45 -3.52 12.84
CA TYR A 123 -0.26 -2.93 13.47
C TYR A 123 0.79 -2.47 12.45
N ALA A 124 1.10 -3.30 11.45
CA ALA A 124 2.08 -2.93 10.42
C ALA A 124 1.60 -1.77 9.52
N VAL A 125 0.31 -1.73 9.20
CA VAL A 125 -0.29 -0.65 8.39
C VAL A 125 -0.36 0.65 9.18
N ASP A 126 -0.79 0.61 10.44
CA ASP A 126 -0.89 1.79 11.31
C ASP A 126 0.49 2.40 11.56
N ALA A 127 1.54 1.58 11.68
CA ALA A 127 2.92 2.04 11.80
C ALA A 127 3.47 2.72 10.52
N TYR A 128 2.78 2.62 9.38
CA TYR A 128 3.15 3.34 8.16
C TYR A 128 2.50 4.72 8.06
N VAL A 129 1.40 4.94 8.76
CA VAL A 129 0.69 6.23 8.80
C VAL A 129 1.29 7.17 9.84
N ASN A 130 1.68 6.62 11.00
CA ASN A 130 2.21 7.35 12.16
C ASN A 130 3.74 7.43 12.14
#